data_AF-A0A3S4HZ18-F1
#
_entry.id   AF-A0A3S4HZ18-F1
#
_cell.length_a   1.000
_cell.length_b   1.000
_cell.length_c   1.000
_cell.angle_alpha   90.00
_cell.angle_beta   90.00
_cell.angle_gamma   90.00
#
_symmetry.space_group_name_H-M   'P 1'
#
loop_
_entity.id
_entity.type
_entity.pdbx_description
1 polymer ?
#
loop_
_entity_poly.entity_id
_entity_poly.type
_entity_poly.pdbx_seq_one_letter_code
_entity_poly.pdbx_strand_id
1 'polypeptide(L)'
;MSNSDIRVVPGPANYFSHPGSLERLSDFFNADQLSRAVWVYGERALAGAEPFLPAAFHLPEAKKIRFTGHCSERDVAGAGAGLR
;
A
#
# COMPACT_ATOMS: atom_id res chain seq x y z
N MET A 1 -23.52 -23.71 -32.46
CA MET A 1 -23.53 -22.34 -31.92
C MET A 1 -22.28 -22.17 -31.06
N SER A 2 -21.36 -21.27 -31.44
CA SER A 2 -20.18 -20.94 -30.63
C SER A 2 -20.59 -19.82 -29.66
N ASN A 3 -20.67 -20.12 -28.37
CA ASN A 3 -20.99 -19.13 -27.35
C ASN A 3 -19.74 -18.27 -27.10
N SER A 4 -19.73 -17.04 -27.61
CA SER A 4 -18.66 -16.08 -27.35
C SER A 4 -19.05 -15.23 -26.15
N ASP A 5 -19.09 -15.84 -24.97
CA ASP A 5 -19.36 -15.11 -23.72
C ASP A 5 -18.24 -14.08 -23.49
N ILE A 6 -18.62 -12.84 -23.17
CA ILE A 6 -17.66 -11.78 -22.80
C ILE A 6 -16.98 -12.21 -21.50
N ARG A 7 -15.66 -12.40 -21.55
CA ARG A 7 -14.84 -12.69 -20.36
C ARG A 7 -14.28 -11.40 -19.79
N VAL A 8 -14.79 -10.97 -18.65
CA VAL A 8 -14.17 -9.92 -17.85
C VAL A 8 -13.07 -10.56 -17.01
N VAL A 9 -11.83 -10.12 -17.19
CA VAL A 9 -10.69 -10.57 -16.39
C VAL A 9 -10.37 -9.46 -15.37
N PRO A 10 -10.64 -9.66 -14.07
CA PRO A 10 -10.26 -8.69 -13.06
C PRO A 10 -8.73 -8.65 -12.92
N GLY A 11 -8.18 -7.45 -12.76
CA GLY A 11 -6.74 -7.23 -12.59
C GLY A 11 -6.44 -5.92 -11.87
N PRO A 12 -5.23 -5.75 -11.34
CA PRO A 12 -4.81 -4.49 -10.75
C PRO A 12 -4.79 -3.40 -11.83
N ALA A 13 -5.14 -2.17 -11.45
CA ALA A 13 -5.05 -1.02 -12.35
C ALA A 13 -3.61 -0.82 -12.85
N ASN A 14 -2.62 -1.06 -11.98
CA ASN A 14 -1.20 -1.04 -12.31
C ASN A 14 -0.45 -2.08 -11.47
N TYR A 15 0.58 -2.73 -12.05
CA TYR A 15 1.45 -3.68 -11.36
C TYR A 15 2.91 -3.42 -11.73
N PHE A 16 3.77 -3.15 -10.74
CA PHE A 16 5.19 -2.86 -10.94
C PHE A 16 6.04 -3.84 -10.13
N SER A 17 6.94 -4.56 -10.82
CA SER A 17 7.86 -5.51 -10.20
C SER A 17 9.22 -5.44 -10.88
N HIS A 18 10.05 -4.51 -10.40
CA HIS A 18 11.44 -4.32 -10.83
C HIS A 18 12.23 -3.63 -9.72
N PRO A 19 13.57 -3.72 -9.70
CA PRO A 19 14.41 -2.96 -8.75
C PRO A 19 14.11 -1.46 -8.80
N GLY A 20 14.01 -0.82 -7.63
CA GLY A 20 13.73 0.62 -7.50
C GLY A 20 12.25 1.02 -7.69
N SER A 21 11.32 0.08 -7.77
CA SER A 21 9.89 0.40 -8.00
C SER A 21 9.29 1.31 -6.91
N LEU A 22 9.73 1.20 -5.66
CA LEU A 22 9.26 2.04 -4.55
C LEU A 22 9.74 3.50 -4.64
N GLU A 23 10.89 3.75 -5.25
CA GLU A 23 11.43 5.12 -5.43
C GLU A 23 10.57 5.93 -6.41
N ARG A 24 9.85 5.24 -7.30
CA ARG A 24 9.06 5.84 -8.37
C ARG A 24 7.63 6.21 -7.96
N LEU A 25 7.26 6.13 -6.68
CA LEU A 25 5.91 6.51 -6.24
C LEU A 25 5.52 7.93 -6.66
N SER A 26 6.47 8.87 -6.71
CA SER A 26 6.25 10.25 -7.17
C SER A 26 5.89 10.38 -8.65
N ASP A 27 6.16 9.35 -9.46
CA ASP A 27 5.76 9.32 -10.88
C ASP A 27 4.25 9.07 -11.04
N PHE A 28 3.60 8.54 -9.99
CA PHE A 28 2.19 8.12 -10.02
C PHE A 28 1.29 8.93 -9.08
N PHE A 29 1.86 9.48 -8.01
CA PHE A 29 1.13 10.22 -6.99
C PHE A 29 1.80 11.57 -6.74
N ASN A 30 0.99 12.62 -6.64
CA ASN A 30 1.50 13.93 -6.25
C ASN A 30 1.82 13.98 -4.74
N ALA A 31 2.54 15.03 -4.32
CA ALA A 31 2.97 15.20 -2.94
C ALA A 31 1.79 15.24 -1.94
N ASP A 32 0.68 15.90 -2.30
CA ASP A 32 -0.53 15.98 -1.46
C ASP A 32 -1.17 14.60 -1.25
N GLN A 33 -1.22 13.75 -2.30
CA GLN A 33 -1.67 12.37 -2.20
C GLN A 33 -0.74 11.53 -1.32
N LEU A 34 0.58 11.62 -1.51
CA LEU A 34 1.56 10.87 -0.73
C LEU A 34 1.59 11.29 0.75
N SER A 35 1.38 12.57 1.05
CA SER A 35 1.31 13.08 2.43
C SER A 35 0.14 12.48 3.23
N ARG A 36 -0.91 12.03 2.54
CA ARG A 36 -2.10 11.39 3.14
C ARG A 36 -2.06 9.88 3.07
N ALA A 37 -0.98 9.29 2.53
CA ALA A 37 -0.83 7.85 2.45
C ALA A 37 -0.80 7.22 3.85
N VAL A 38 -1.33 6.00 3.94
CA VAL A 38 -1.30 5.20 5.17
C VAL A 38 -0.38 4.02 4.95
N TRP A 39 0.68 3.95 5.74
CA TRP A 39 1.67 2.89 5.70
C TRP A 39 1.31 1.83 6.73
N VAL A 40 0.82 0.68 6.28
CA VAL A 40 0.47 -0.46 7.15
C VAL A 40 1.59 -1.50 7.06
N TYR A 41 2.15 -1.92 8.20
CA TYR A 41 3.29 -2.84 8.21
C TYR A 41 3.31 -3.74 9.46
N GLY A 42 4.02 -4.86 9.35
CA GLY A 42 4.53 -5.62 10.50
C GLY A 42 6.01 -5.30 10.73
N GLU A 43 6.52 -5.50 11.94
CA GLU A 43 7.89 -5.12 12.32
C GLU A 43 8.97 -5.79 11.44
N ARG A 44 8.79 -7.08 11.14
CA ARG A 44 9.70 -7.82 10.26
C ARG A 44 9.70 -7.31 8.82
N ALA A 45 8.53 -6.92 8.31
CA ALA A 45 8.39 -6.38 6.96
C ALA A 45 9.04 -5.00 6.88
N LEU A 46 8.83 -4.16 7.90
CA LEU A 46 9.46 -2.85 7.98
C LEU A 46 10.99 -2.99 8.03
N ALA A 47 11.52 -3.83 8.92
CA ALA A 47 12.97 -4.03 9.05
C ALA A 47 13.63 -4.49 7.74
N GLY A 48 12.95 -5.34 6.95
CA GLY A 48 13.45 -5.77 5.65
C GLY A 48 13.31 -4.73 4.53
N ALA A 49 12.34 -3.81 4.66
CA ALA A 49 12.06 -2.79 3.67
C ALA A 49 12.80 -1.47 3.92
N GLU A 50 13.27 -1.20 5.15
CA GLU A 50 13.86 0.08 5.58
C GLU A 50 14.83 0.71 4.56
N PRO A 51 15.77 -0.03 3.94
CA PRO A 51 16.71 0.55 2.96
C PRO A 51 16.07 1.04 1.65
N PHE A 52 14.82 0.63 1.38
CA PHE A 52 14.11 0.84 0.11
C PHE A 52 12.89 1.75 0.26
N LEU A 53 12.59 2.22 1.48
CA LEU A 53 11.42 3.05 1.71
C LEU A 53 11.62 4.45 1.11
N PRO A 54 10.59 4.99 0.43
CA PRO A 54 10.68 6.30 -0.19
C PRO A 54 10.67 7.41 0.86
N ALA A 55 11.15 8.61 0.49
CA ALA A 55 11.17 9.78 1.38
C ALA A 55 9.79 10.09 2.01
N ALA A 56 8.70 9.84 1.28
CA ALA A 56 7.34 10.02 1.79
C ALA A 56 7.01 9.18 3.04
N PHE A 57 7.67 8.03 3.23
CA PHE A 57 7.53 7.24 4.45
C PHE A 57 8.15 7.94 5.66
N HIS A 58 9.21 8.73 5.48
CA HIS A 58 9.96 9.35 6.59
C HIS A 58 9.44 10.72 7.00
N LEU A 59 8.41 11.24 6.33
CA LEU A 59 7.78 12.50 6.68
C LEU A 59 7.16 12.44 8.09
N PRO A 60 7.30 13.48 8.92
CA PRO A 60 6.70 13.53 10.26
C PRO A 60 5.17 13.31 10.28
N GLU A 61 4.49 13.78 9.24
CA GLU A 61 3.05 13.68 9.05
C GLU A 61 2.59 12.31 8.49
N ALA A 62 3.52 11.43 8.08
CA ALA A 62 3.18 10.15 7.47
C ALA A 62 2.40 9.27 8.45
N LYS A 63 1.18 8.88 8.06
CA LYS A 63 0.33 8.01 8.88
C LYS A 63 0.86 6.58 8.82
N LYS A 64 1.24 6.04 9.97
CA LYS A 64 1.87 4.72 10.12
C LYS A 64 1.07 3.83 11.06
N ILE A 65 0.71 2.64 10.60
CA ILE A 65 -0.02 1.64 11.39
C ILE A 65 0.82 0.37 11.45
N ARG A 66 1.30 0.06 12.65
CA ARG A 66 1.83 -1.26 12.94
C ARG A 66 0.67 -2.23 13.13
N PHE A 67 0.55 -3.21 12.24
CA PHE A 67 -0.51 -4.21 12.25
C PHE A 67 0.00 -5.56 12.74
N THR A 68 -0.58 -6.07 13.83
CA THR A 68 -0.21 -7.35 14.46
C THR A 68 -1.37 -8.36 14.48
N GLY A 69 -2.51 -8.03 13.85
CA GLY A 69 -3.70 -8.87 13.82
C GLY A 69 -3.65 -9.95 12.74
N HIS A 70 -4.75 -10.70 12.59
CA HIS A 70 -4.87 -11.83 11.66
C HIS A 70 -5.75 -11.52 10.45
N CYS A 71 -5.82 -10.24 10.05
CA CYS A 71 -6.67 -9.76 8.96
C CYS A 71 -8.17 -10.07 9.16
N SER A 72 -8.63 -10.21 10.42
CA SER A 72 -10.07 -10.34 10.70
C SER A 72 -10.78 -8.99 10.50
N GLU A 73 -12.10 -9.01 10.27
CA GLU A 73 -12.90 -7.77 10.16
C GLU A 73 -12.69 -6.85 11.37
N ARG A 74 -12.65 -7.44 12.57
CA ARG A 74 -12.37 -6.73 13.82
C ARG A 74 -10.99 -6.07 13.80
N ASP A 75 -9.96 -6.78 13.35
CA ASP A 75 -8.60 -6.25 13.32
C ASP A 75 -8.46 -5.13 12.30
N VAL A 76 -9.06 -5.30 11.11
CA VAL A 76 -9.03 -4.29 10.04
C VAL A 76 -9.81 -3.04 10.44
N ALA A 77 -10.99 -3.21 11.03
CA ALA A 77 -11.77 -2.10 11.58
C ALA A 77 -11.00 -1.36 12.68
N GLY A 78 -10.31 -2.10 13.55
CA GLY A 78 -9.44 -1.54 14.59
C GLY A 78 -8.28 -0.73 14.02
N ALA A 79 -7.62 -1.23 12.97
CA ALA A 79 -6.54 -0.52 12.30
C ALA A 79 -7.03 0.80 11.67
N GLY A 80 -8.21 0.79 11.05
CA GLY A 80 -8.79 1.99 10.42
C GLY A 80 -9.29 3.05 11.41
N ALA A 81 -9.57 2.69 12.67
CA ALA A 81 -10.10 3.61 13.67
C ALA A 81 -9.14 4.77 14.01
N GLY A 82 -7.82 4.54 13.91
CA GLY A 82 -6.78 5.54 14.19
C GLY A 82 -6.49 6.52 13.04
N LEU A 83 -7.21 6.41 11.92
CA LEU A 83 -7.00 7.27 10.73
C LEU A 83 -7.86 8.53 10.69
N ARG A 84 -8.79 8.68 11.64
CA ARG A 84 -9.72 9.80 11.77
C ARG A 84 -9.04 11.08 12.23
#